data_AF-A0AAU4CWB0-F1
#
_entry.id   AF-A0AAU4CWB0-F1
#
_cell.length_a   1.000
_cell.length_b   1.000
_cell.length_c   1.000
_cell.angle_alpha   90.00
_cell.angle_beta   90.00
_cell.angle_gamma   90.00
#
_symmetry.space_group_name_H-M   'P 1'
#
loop_
_entity.id
_entity.type
_entity.pdbx_description
1 polymer ?
#
loop_
_entity_poly.entity_id
_entity_poly.type
_entity_poly.pdbx_seq_one_letter_code
_entity_poly.pdbx_strand_id
1 'polypeptide(L)'
;MATPDQLLVVIDPLARHTDGEAVRIAKDVLSAGAASTKVCLPAGPEEFARALSRRGSRRPVVIGDDRALLRAVALLHRQRELASCPLSMIPVGSALGLAHSLGVPTGAVAAARAALDGVERRLDLLVDDSDGVVLGALRIPALPGAPPPDPADEPGMAADAHPGLDGGTGPGTHDGTGDGRGDGRATGRKARAGGASADDGGSPGQHFWLRAWPQSLARTLSTRPARPARMSRPLRPSRIRVAAGGGAGPSRLRVEVDGVMLVDLDQPVETVSITPGLDGGADVEIRPVCVGAEAATLHAVGHRVTVSGADFRYRADSLVSGPVRTRTWTVRAGAWGLTLPR
;
A
#
# COMPACT_ATOMS: atom_id res chain seq x y z
N MET A 1 -24.13 -2.65 -17.22
CA MET A 1 -23.41 -3.75 -16.56
C MET A 1 -22.00 -3.78 -17.10
N ALA A 2 -20.99 -3.88 -16.23
CA ALA A 2 -19.60 -4.02 -16.69
C ALA A 2 -19.45 -5.32 -17.49
N THR A 3 -18.76 -5.28 -18.62
CA THR A 3 -18.39 -6.50 -19.35
C THR A 3 -17.24 -7.14 -18.59
N PRO A 4 -17.43 -8.30 -17.92
CA PRO A 4 -16.49 -8.82 -16.93
C PRO A 4 -15.09 -9.08 -17.50
N ASP A 5 -14.96 -9.21 -18.81
CA ASP A 5 -13.70 -9.55 -19.47
C ASP A 5 -12.96 -8.32 -20.05
N GLN A 6 -13.50 -7.10 -19.86
CA GLN A 6 -12.82 -5.87 -20.28
C GLN A 6 -12.28 -5.09 -19.08
N LEU A 7 -10.97 -4.91 -19.05
CA LEU A 7 -10.26 -4.29 -17.92
C LEU A 7 -9.70 -2.91 -18.28
N LEU A 8 -9.82 -1.98 -17.33
CA LEU A 8 -9.00 -0.77 -17.28
C LEU A 8 -7.94 -0.95 -16.20
N VAL A 9 -6.69 -1.09 -16.60
CA VAL A 9 -5.56 -1.24 -15.67
C VAL A 9 -4.94 0.13 -15.44
N VAL A 10 -5.05 0.64 -14.21
CA VAL A 10 -4.45 1.91 -13.78
C VAL A 10 -3.24 1.59 -12.92
N ILE A 11 -2.05 1.97 -13.38
CA ILE A 11 -0.80 1.66 -12.69
C ILE A 11 -0.30 2.90 -11.96
N ASP A 12 -0.24 2.84 -10.63
CA ASP A 12 0.29 3.93 -9.84
C ASP A 12 1.79 4.15 -10.15
N PRO A 13 2.27 5.41 -10.28
CA PRO A 13 3.68 5.70 -10.48
C PRO A 13 4.60 5.05 -9.46
N LEU A 14 4.23 5.04 -8.18
CA LEU A 14 5.05 4.48 -7.12
C LEU A 14 5.22 2.98 -7.28
N ALA A 15 4.19 2.26 -7.73
CA ALA A 15 4.27 0.82 -8.02
C ALA A 15 5.41 0.50 -9.00
N ARG A 16 5.52 1.30 -10.08
CA ARG A 16 6.57 1.14 -11.10
C ARG A 16 7.97 1.42 -10.57
N HIS A 17 8.08 2.38 -9.64
CA HIS A 17 9.34 2.74 -9.02
C HIS A 17 9.77 1.75 -7.94
N THR A 18 8.83 1.20 -7.19
CA THR A 18 9.11 0.24 -6.12
C THR A 18 9.41 -1.14 -6.67
N ASP A 19 8.59 -1.66 -7.59
CA ASP A 19 8.79 -2.98 -8.17
C ASP A 19 8.22 -3.04 -9.60
N GLY A 20 9.02 -2.53 -10.55
CA GLY A 20 8.67 -2.55 -11.96
C GLY A 20 8.63 -3.95 -12.58
N GLU A 21 9.16 -4.98 -11.91
CA GLU A 21 9.08 -6.37 -12.38
C GLU A 21 7.71 -6.96 -12.06
N ALA A 22 7.26 -6.86 -10.81
CA ALA A 22 5.92 -7.27 -10.42
C ALA A 22 4.84 -6.58 -11.25
N VAL A 23 5.00 -5.28 -11.54
CA VAL A 23 4.09 -4.54 -12.43
C VAL A 23 4.06 -5.14 -13.84
N ARG A 24 5.21 -5.48 -14.42
CA ARG A 24 5.29 -6.10 -15.75
C ARG A 24 4.62 -7.47 -15.76
N ILE A 25 4.92 -8.31 -14.78
CA ILE A 25 4.32 -9.64 -14.62
C ILE A 25 2.79 -9.53 -14.50
N ALA A 26 2.29 -8.64 -13.63
CA ALA A 26 0.87 -8.40 -13.46
C ALA A 26 0.20 -7.96 -14.77
N LYS A 27 0.80 -6.99 -15.48
CA LYS A 27 0.30 -6.52 -16.77
C LYS A 27 0.26 -7.64 -17.80
N ASP A 28 1.27 -8.51 -17.85
CA ASP A 28 1.33 -9.61 -18.80
C ASP A 28 0.26 -10.68 -18.50
N VAL A 29 0.05 -11.04 -17.23
CA VAL A 29 -1.03 -11.95 -16.81
C VAL A 29 -2.41 -11.38 -17.18
N LEU A 30 -2.67 -10.10 -16.85
CA LEU A 30 -3.94 -9.45 -17.18
C LEU A 30 -4.18 -9.33 -18.68
N SER A 31 -3.13 -9.04 -19.46
CA SER A 31 -3.23 -8.91 -20.92
C SER A 31 -3.46 -10.25 -21.60
N ALA A 32 -2.96 -11.34 -21.02
CA ALA A 32 -3.17 -12.69 -21.52
C ALA A 32 -4.56 -13.26 -21.14
N GLY A 33 -5.09 -12.89 -19.96
CA GLY A 33 -6.32 -13.47 -19.43
C GLY A 33 -7.62 -12.71 -19.73
N ALA A 34 -7.56 -11.41 -20.03
CA ALA A 34 -8.75 -10.61 -20.30
C ALA A 34 -9.04 -10.50 -21.80
N ALA A 35 -10.33 -10.43 -22.17
CA ALA A 35 -10.74 -10.23 -23.57
C ALA A 35 -10.28 -8.88 -24.13
N SER A 36 -10.19 -7.84 -23.29
CA SER A 36 -9.63 -6.56 -23.68
C SER A 36 -9.04 -5.82 -22.48
N THR A 37 -7.79 -5.39 -22.60
CA THR A 37 -7.07 -4.64 -21.56
C THR A 37 -6.68 -3.26 -22.07
N LYS A 38 -7.13 -2.21 -21.36
CA LYS A 38 -6.66 -0.84 -21.56
C LYS A 38 -5.75 -0.46 -20.40
N VAL A 39 -4.47 -0.18 -20.68
CA VAL A 39 -3.50 0.24 -19.66
C VAL A 39 -3.37 1.75 -19.61
N CYS A 40 -3.40 2.32 -18.41
CA CYS A 40 -3.20 3.73 -18.13
C CYS A 40 -2.05 3.91 -17.13
N LEU A 41 -1.16 4.86 -17.45
CA LEU A 41 0.03 5.22 -16.66
C LEU A 41 -0.08 6.68 -16.21
N PRO A 42 -1.00 7.01 -15.29
CA PRO A 42 -1.19 8.39 -14.86
C PRO A 42 0.09 8.93 -14.22
N ALA A 43 0.53 10.13 -14.62
CA ALA A 43 1.66 10.80 -14.00
C ALA A 43 1.31 11.42 -12.63
N GLY A 44 0.01 11.64 -12.38
CA GLY A 44 -0.46 12.26 -11.14
C GLY A 44 -1.96 12.06 -10.87
N PRO A 45 -2.48 12.67 -9.79
CA PRO A 45 -3.86 12.46 -9.33
C PRO A 45 -4.93 12.85 -10.35
N GLU A 46 -4.73 13.91 -11.12
CA GLU A 46 -5.70 14.38 -12.12
C GLU A 46 -5.83 13.39 -13.30
N GLU A 47 -4.70 12.87 -13.78
CA GLU A 47 -4.69 11.85 -14.83
C GLU A 47 -5.30 10.53 -14.32
N PHE A 48 -5.06 10.18 -13.06
CA PHE A 48 -5.66 9.02 -12.42
C PHE A 48 -7.19 9.16 -12.39
N ALA A 49 -7.70 10.32 -11.94
CA ALA A 49 -9.13 10.62 -11.94
C ALA A 49 -9.73 10.59 -13.36
N ARG A 50 -9.02 11.17 -14.33
CA ARG A 50 -9.44 11.16 -15.74
C ARG A 50 -9.50 9.74 -16.32
N ALA A 51 -8.55 8.88 -15.97
CA ALA A 51 -8.51 7.50 -16.41
C ALA A 51 -9.74 6.73 -15.91
N LEU A 52 -10.05 6.82 -14.61
CA LEU A 52 -11.23 6.18 -14.01
C LEU A 52 -12.53 6.74 -14.60
N SER A 53 -12.66 8.06 -14.74
CA SER A 53 -13.87 8.69 -15.28
C SER A 53 -14.15 8.31 -16.74
N ARG A 54 -13.13 7.87 -17.49
CA ARG A 54 -13.23 7.49 -18.91
C ARG A 54 -13.19 5.98 -19.13
N ARG A 55 -13.40 5.18 -18.06
CA ARG A 55 -13.33 3.71 -18.12
C ARG A 55 -14.45 3.08 -18.95
N GLY A 56 -15.63 3.72 -19.00
CA GLY A 56 -16.83 3.14 -19.62
C GLY A 56 -17.32 1.93 -18.83
N SER A 57 -17.65 0.83 -19.51
CA SER A 57 -18.08 -0.44 -18.89
C SER A 57 -16.92 -1.32 -18.40
N ARG A 58 -15.66 -0.87 -18.54
CA ARG A 58 -14.50 -1.66 -18.13
C ARG A 58 -14.40 -1.73 -16.61
N ARG A 59 -14.08 -2.91 -16.09
CA ARG A 59 -13.78 -3.12 -14.68
C ARG A 59 -12.43 -2.46 -14.35
N PRO A 60 -12.34 -1.56 -13.36
CA PRO A 60 -11.08 -0.96 -12.96
C PRO A 60 -10.22 -1.96 -12.19
N VAL A 61 -8.94 -2.04 -12.56
CA VAL A 61 -7.88 -2.78 -11.86
C VAL A 61 -6.79 -1.78 -11.49
N VAL A 62 -6.49 -1.65 -10.20
CA VAL A 62 -5.44 -0.75 -9.69
C VAL A 62 -4.20 -1.57 -9.35
N ILE A 63 -3.07 -1.23 -9.95
CA ILE A 63 -1.75 -1.76 -9.57
C ILE A 63 -1.05 -0.70 -8.71
N GLY A 64 -0.87 -0.98 -7.43
CA GLY A 64 -0.34 0.01 -6.48
C GLY A 64 -0.41 -0.39 -5.02
N ASP A 65 -0.20 0.58 -4.14
CA ASP A 65 -0.24 0.44 -2.68
C ASP A 65 -1.62 0.81 -2.11
N ASP A 66 -1.76 0.77 -0.78
CA ASP A 66 -2.98 1.13 -0.05
C ASP A 66 -3.46 2.56 -0.39
N ARG A 67 -2.55 3.50 -0.71
CA ARG A 67 -2.92 4.87 -1.09
C ARG A 67 -3.50 4.93 -2.48
N ALA A 68 -3.00 4.12 -3.42
CA ALA A 68 -3.59 3.99 -4.75
C ALA A 68 -5.01 3.41 -4.67
N LEU A 69 -5.23 2.42 -3.81
CA LEU A 69 -6.56 1.86 -3.51
C LEU A 69 -7.52 2.93 -2.96
N LEU A 70 -7.12 3.60 -1.87
CA LEU A 70 -7.92 4.63 -1.23
C LEU A 70 -8.26 5.77 -2.19
N ARG A 71 -7.32 6.17 -3.06
CA ARG A 71 -7.56 7.18 -4.10
C ARG A 71 -8.62 6.72 -5.10
N ALA A 72 -8.55 5.48 -5.57
CA ALA A 72 -9.55 4.92 -6.49
C ALA A 72 -10.94 4.88 -5.86
N VAL A 73 -11.05 4.34 -4.64
CA VAL A 73 -12.32 4.22 -3.94
C VAL A 73 -12.92 5.60 -3.63
N ALA A 74 -12.12 6.55 -3.14
CA ALA A 74 -12.58 7.90 -2.86
C ALA A 74 -13.06 8.64 -4.12
N LEU A 75 -12.41 8.43 -5.28
CA LEU A 75 -12.86 9.00 -6.55
C LEU A 75 -14.20 8.41 -7.00
N LEU A 76 -14.32 7.08 -6.98
CA LEU A 76 -15.55 6.38 -7.37
C LEU A 76 -16.71 6.70 -6.41
N HIS A 77 -16.44 6.89 -5.12
CA HIS A 77 -17.43 7.32 -4.13
C HIS A 77 -17.97 8.71 -4.44
N ARG A 78 -17.08 9.69 -4.69
CA ARG A 78 -17.47 11.06 -5.08
C ARG A 78 -18.27 11.10 -6.39
N GLN A 79 -17.98 10.19 -7.31
CA GLN A 79 -18.69 10.05 -8.58
C GLN A 79 -20.00 9.27 -8.47
N ARG A 80 -20.33 8.72 -7.28
CA ARG A 80 -21.48 7.82 -7.06
C ARG A 80 -21.45 6.56 -7.95
N GLU A 81 -20.26 6.14 -8.35
CA GLU A 81 -20.04 4.96 -9.20
C GLU A 81 -19.53 3.75 -8.42
N LEU A 82 -19.19 3.91 -7.13
CA LEU A 82 -18.53 2.87 -6.34
C LEU A 82 -19.36 1.57 -6.21
N ALA A 83 -20.69 1.67 -6.18
CA ALA A 83 -21.56 0.50 -6.15
C ALA A 83 -21.78 -0.13 -7.54
N SER A 84 -21.46 0.57 -8.62
CA SER A 84 -21.84 0.21 -9.99
C SER A 84 -20.94 -0.83 -10.65
N CYS A 85 -19.70 -0.98 -10.17
CA CYS A 85 -18.77 -1.98 -10.66
C CYS A 85 -17.79 -2.40 -9.56
N PRO A 86 -17.42 -3.68 -9.49
CA PRO A 86 -16.36 -4.13 -8.59
C PRO A 86 -15.02 -3.53 -9.02
N LEU A 87 -14.17 -3.22 -8.04
CA LEU A 87 -12.77 -2.89 -8.21
C LEU A 87 -11.94 -4.17 -8.12
N SER A 88 -10.78 -4.22 -8.77
CA SER A 88 -9.74 -5.21 -8.46
C SER A 88 -8.45 -4.50 -8.10
N MET A 89 -7.63 -5.12 -7.26
CA MET A 89 -6.33 -4.58 -6.88
C MET A 89 -5.22 -5.63 -7.04
N ILE A 90 -4.05 -5.15 -7.47
CA ILE A 90 -2.81 -5.91 -7.45
C ILE A 90 -1.83 -5.14 -6.56
N PRO A 91 -1.47 -5.70 -5.39
CA PRO A 91 -0.68 -4.99 -4.40
C PRO A 91 0.78 -4.92 -4.85
N VAL A 92 1.26 -3.72 -5.13
CA VAL A 92 2.65 -3.43 -5.45
C VAL A 92 3.02 -2.09 -4.83
N GLY A 93 3.89 -2.10 -3.82
CA GLY A 93 4.30 -0.90 -3.12
C GLY A 93 4.74 -1.19 -1.68
N SER A 94 4.93 -0.12 -0.91
CA SER A 94 5.47 -0.20 0.45
C SER A 94 4.42 -0.29 1.56
N ALA A 95 3.16 0.10 1.29
CA ALA A 95 2.05 0.04 2.23
C ALA A 95 0.96 -0.87 1.66
N LEU A 96 0.89 -2.12 2.14
CA LEU A 96 -0.03 -3.15 1.62
C LEU A 96 -0.92 -3.74 2.73
N GLY A 97 -0.88 -3.16 3.93
CA GLY A 97 -1.56 -3.69 5.10
C GLY A 97 -3.08 -3.69 4.94
N LEU A 98 -3.63 -2.61 4.38
CA LEU A 98 -5.06 -2.50 4.10
C LEU A 98 -5.47 -3.48 2.99
N ALA A 99 -4.72 -3.53 1.88
CA ALA A 99 -5.03 -4.47 0.80
C ALA A 99 -5.09 -5.92 1.31
N HIS A 100 -4.11 -6.33 2.13
CA HIS A 100 -4.08 -7.67 2.71
C HIS A 100 -5.21 -7.90 3.72
N SER A 101 -5.54 -6.92 4.57
CA SER A 101 -6.66 -7.07 5.51
C SER A 101 -8.01 -7.19 4.81
N LEU A 102 -8.14 -6.65 3.59
CA LEU A 102 -9.31 -6.80 2.73
C LEU A 102 -9.31 -8.14 1.94
N GLY A 103 -8.29 -8.98 2.12
CA GLY A 103 -8.18 -10.30 1.49
C GLY A 103 -7.51 -10.31 0.12
N VAL A 104 -6.87 -9.22 -0.31
CA VAL A 104 -6.11 -9.18 -1.56
C VAL A 104 -4.86 -10.08 -1.42
N PRO A 105 -4.58 -10.99 -2.38
CA PRO A 105 -3.40 -11.85 -2.33
C PRO A 105 -2.09 -11.05 -2.30
N THR A 106 -1.12 -11.50 -1.50
CA THR A 106 0.17 -10.80 -1.33
C THR A 106 1.05 -10.79 -2.59
N GLY A 107 0.94 -11.81 -3.44
CA GLY A 107 1.74 -11.94 -4.67
C GLY A 107 1.05 -11.35 -5.90
N ALA A 108 1.80 -10.61 -6.73
CA ALA A 108 1.27 -9.94 -7.93
C ALA A 108 0.57 -10.90 -8.91
N VAL A 109 1.12 -12.10 -9.14
CA VAL A 109 0.50 -13.13 -10.01
C VAL A 109 -0.82 -13.64 -9.44
N ALA A 110 -0.84 -13.95 -8.14
CA ALA A 110 -2.04 -14.44 -7.47
C ALA A 110 -3.15 -13.38 -7.46
N ALA A 111 -2.79 -12.11 -7.20
CA ALA A 111 -3.71 -11.00 -7.27
C ALA A 111 -4.20 -10.72 -8.70
N ALA A 112 -3.33 -10.84 -9.71
CA ALA A 112 -3.73 -10.72 -11.11
C ALA A 112 -4.74 -11.82 -11.52
N ARG A 113 -4.52 -13.07 -11.07
CA ARG A 113 -5.49 -14.16 -11.26
C ARG A 113 -6.80 -13.90 -10.53
N ALA A 114 -6.75 -13.37 -9.31
CA ALA A 114 -7.96 -12.95 -8.60
C ALA A 114 -8.72 -11.84 -9.33
N ALA A 115 -8.02 -10.88 -9.96
CA ALA A 115 -8.64 -9.84 -10.76
C ALA A 115 -9.34 -10.36 -12.03
N LEU A 116 -8.88 -11.49 -12.58
CA LEU A 116 -9.46 -12.15 -13.76
C LEU A 116 -10.61 -13.08 -13.38
N ASP A 117 -10.36 -14.02 -12.47
CA ASP A 117 -11.21 -15.19 -12.22
C ASP A 117 -11.90 -15.16 -10.84
N GLY A 118 -11.61 -14.14 -10.04
CA GLY A 118 -12.14 -13.99 -8.69
C GLY A 118 -13.63 -13.69 -8.66
N VAL A 119 -14.13 -13.54 -7.43
CA VAL A 119 -15.53 -13.23 -7.13
C VAL A 119 -15.63 -11.84 -6.52
N GLU A 120 -16.68 -11.10 -6.90
CA GLU A 120 -17.01 -9.85 -6.22
C GLU A 120 -17.45 -10.17 -4.78
N ARG A 121 -16.75 -9.58 -3.81
CA ARG A 121 -17.23 -9.47 -2.44
C ARG A 121 -17.69 -8.04 -2.19
N ARG A 122 -18.92 -7.89 -1.72
CA ARG A 122 -19.44 -6.60 -1.25
C ARG A 122 -18.85 -6.31 0.12
N LEU A 123 -18.35 -5.11 0.28
CA LEU A 123 -17.66 -4.65 1.48
C LEU A 123 -18.32 -3.39 2.01
N ASP A 124 -18.27 -3.25 3.32
CA ASP A 124 -18.71 -2.06 4.03
C ASP A 124 -17.61 -1.00 4.00
N LEU A 125 -17.99 0.24 4.27
CA LEU A 125 -17.06 1.35 4.48
C LEU A 125 -17.68 2.38 5.42
N LEU A 126 -16.84 3.23 5.98
CA LEU A 126 -17.29 4.42 6.71
C LEU A 126 -17.16 5.65 5.80
N VAL A 127 -18.18 6.51 5.83
CA VAL A 127 -18.14 7.84 5.22
C VAL A 127 -18.23 8.89 6.30
N ASP A 128 -17.30 9.83 6.30
CA ASP A 128 -17.36 10.98 7.18
C ASP A 128 -18.22 12.12 6.61
N ASP A 129 -18.64 13.05 7.47
CA ASP A 129 -19.42 14.24 7.08
C ASP A 129 -18.68 15.21 6.12
N SER A 130 -17.39 14.98 5.84
CA SER A 130 -16.58 15.68 4.83
C SER A 130 -16.43 14.87 3.53
N ASP A 131 -17.23 13.80 3.38
CA ASP A 131 -17.21 12.85 2.27
C ASP A 131 -15.89 12.05 2.15
N GLY A 132 -15.11 11.98 3.24
CA GLY A 132 -13.96 11.11 3.40
C GLY A 132 -14.38 9.66 3.61
N VAL A 133 -13.59 8.71 3.08
CA VAL A 133 -13.89 7.27 3.13
C VAL A 133 -12.84 6.55 3.99
N VAL A 134 -13.29 5.58 4.79
CA VAL A 134 -12.44 4.65 5.55
C VAL A 134 -12.81 3.21 5.17
N LEU A 135 -11.82 2.41 4.80
CA LEU A 135 -12.01 1.02 4.34
C LEU A 135 -11.61 -0.02 5.39
N GLY A 136 -10.61 0.29 6.22
CA GLY A 136 -10.05 -0.62 7.21
C GLY A 136 -10.33 -0.15 8.62
N ALA A 137 -9.60 0.86 9.11
CA ALA A 137 -9.76 1.32 10.48
C ALA A 137 -9.45 2.80 10.64
N LEU A 138 -10.19 3.44 11.53
CA LEU A 138 -9.95 4.78 12.01
C LEU A 138 -9.44 4.77 13.45
N ARG A 139 -8.45 5.61 13.76
CA ARG A 139 -7.81 5.71 15.08
C ARG A 139 -7.68 7.15 15.55
N ILE A 140 -8.01 7.39 16.82
CA ILE A 140 -7.82 8.65 17.55
C ILE A 140 -7.06 8.35 18.86
N PRO A 141 -5.96 9.04 19.19
CA PRO A 141 -5.29 10.04 18.36
C PRO A 141 -4.66 9.39 17.12
N ALA A 142 -4.32 10.23 16.13
CA ALA A 142 -3.52 9.81 14.98
C ALA A 142 -2.09 9.46 15.41
N LEU A 143 -1.89 8.29 16.04
CA LEU A 143 -0.56 7.82 16.41
C LEU A 143 0.31 7.67 15.15
N PRO A 144 1.62 7.98 15.21
CA PRO A 144 2.57 7.56 14.19
C PRO A 144 2.48 6.03 14.06
N GLY A 145 2.44 5.51 12.84
CA GLY A 145 2.59 4.07 12.64
C GLY A 145 3.93 3.63 13.22
N ALA A 146 3.95 2.52 13.97
CA ALA A 146 5.20 1.99 14.50
C ALA A 146 6.20 1.80 13.35
N PRO A 147 7.44 2.31 13.47
CA PRO A 147 8.48 1.91 12.54
C PRO A 147 8.64 0.39 12.60
N PRO A 148 8.98 -0.28 11.48
CA PRO A 148 9.35 -1.70 11.54
C PRO A 148 10.45 -1.88 12.61
N PRO A 149 10.44 -3.00 13.35
CA PRO A 149 11.54 -3.27 14.27
C PRO A 149 12.86 -3.19 13.50
N ASP A 150 13.83 -2.45 14.04
CA ASP A 150 15.17 -2.39 13.48
C ASP A 150 15.70 -3.83 13.39
N PRO A 151 16.34 -4.24 12.28
CA PRO A 151 16.87 -5.60 12.10
C PRO A 151 18.11 -5.88 12.98
N ALA A 152 18.27 -5.19 14.11
CA ALA A 152 19.46 -5.26 14.96
C ALA A 152 19.27 -6.02 16.28
N ASP A 153 18.06 -6.49 16.62
CA ASP A 153 17.83 -7.33 17.80
C ASP A 153 17.62 -8.79 17.40
N GLU A 154 18.62 -9.39 16.75
CA GLU A 154 18.82 -10.83 16.89
C GLU A 154 19.66 -11.08 18.16
N PRO A 155 19.15 -11.80 19.16
CA PRO A 155 19.96 -12.18 20.31
C PRO A 155 21.08 -13.11 19.83
N GLY A 156 22.31 -12.58 19.88
CA GLY A 156 23.53 -13.29 19.50
C GLY A 156 23.62 -14.63 20.21
N MET A 157 23.62 -15.71 19.42
CA MET A 157 23.94 -17.05 19.88
C MET A 157 25.38 -17.03 20.40
N ALA A 158 25.54 -17.14 21.71
CA ALA A 158 26.83 -17.30 22.37
C ALA A 158 27.51 -18.57 21.84
N ALA A 159 28.67 -18.41 21.21
CA ALA A 159 29.59 -19.51 20.95
C ALA A 159 30.47 -19.67 22.19
N ASP A 160 30.07 -20.58 23.07
CA ASP A 160 30.97 -21.10 24.10
C ASP A 160 31.98 -22.06 23.48
N ALA A 161 33.23 -21.91 23.91
CA ALA A 161 34.39 -22.57 23.37
C ALA A 161 35.01 -23.57 24.37
N HIS A 162 35.54 -24.67 23.79
CA HIS A 162 36.70 -25.50 24.23
C HIS A 162 36.50 -26.64 25.27
N PRO A 163 37.45 -27.61 25.45
CA PRO A 163 38.66 -27.99 24.67
C PRO A 163 38.97 -29.52 24.48
N GLY A 164 39.92 -29.84 23.58
CA GLY A 164 40.97 -30.91 23.64
C GLY A 164 40.56 -32.40 23.62
N LEU A 165 41.35 -33.41 23.20
CA LEU A 165 42.69 -33.60 22.60
C LEU A 165 42.79 -35.10 22.16
N ASP A 166 43.73 -35.39 21.25
CA ASP A 166 44.49 -36.64 21.04
C ASP A 166 43.97 -37.86 20.23
N GLY A 167 44.85 -38.30 19.31
CA GLY A 167 45.27 -39.71 19.23
C GLY A 167 44.90 -40.48 17.96
N GLY A 168 45.81 -40.54 16.97
CA GLY A 168 45.61 -41.27 15.71
C GLY A 168 45.90 -42.76 15.74
N THR A 169 45.51 -43.48 14.68
CA THR A 169 46.25 -44.60 14.07
C THR A 169 45.61 -44.95 12.71
N GLY A 170 46.42 -45.04 11.64
CA GLY A 170 46.10 -45.86 10.45
C GLY A 170 46.62 -47.31 10.65
N PRO A 171 46.81 -48.16 9.62
CA PRO A 171 46.60 -47.98 8.17
C PRO A 171 45.93 -49.20 7.46
N GLY A 172 45.81 -49.16 6.12
CA GLY A 172 45.62 -50.37 5.27
C GLY A 172 44.70 -50.16 4.05
N THR A 173 45.23 -49.73 2.90
CA THR A 173 45.43 -50.52 1.66
C THR A 173 44.16 -50.96 0.92
N HIS A 174 43.93 -50.47 -0.31
CA HIS A 174 44.08 -51.25 -1.55
C HIS A 174 43.88 -50.39 -2.81
N ASP A 175 44.80 -50.59 -3.75
CA ASP A 175 44.84 -50.11 -5.13
C ASP A 175 43.68 -50.59 -6.00
N GLY A 176 43.41 -49.88 -7.09
CA GLY A 176 42.49 -50.32 -8.14
C GLY A 176 42.41 -49.38 -9.35
N THR A 177 43.45 -49.39 -10.17
CA THR A 177 43.61 -48.80 -11.51
C THR A 177 42.52 -49.24 -12.52
N GLY A 178 42.16 -48.38 -13.48
CA GLY A 178 41.45 -48.81 -14.69
C GLY A 178 41.01 -47.69 -15.64
N ASP A 179 41.83 -47.43 -16.66
CA ASP A 179 41.61 -46.52 -17.80
C ASP A 179 40.43 -46.91 -18.72
N GLY A 180 39.94 -45.94 -19.51
CA GLY A 180 39.04 -46.22 -20.65
C GLY A 180 38.59 -45.01 -21.48
N ARG A 181 39.44 -44.59 -22.43
CA ARG A 181 39.15 -43.64 -23.53
C ARG A 181 38.14 -44.23 -24.53
N GLY A 182 37.33 -43.39 -25.19
CA GLY A 182 36.55 -43.81 -26.36
C GLY A 182 35.85 -42.65 -27.09
N ASP A 183 36.46 -42.23 -28.19
CA ASP A 183 35.95 -41.25 -29.15
C ASP A 183 34.77 -41.80 -29.99
N GLY A 184 33.86 -40.92 -30.44
CA GLY A 184 32.77 -41.29 -31.35
C GLY A 184 32.19 -40.11 -32.12
N ARG A 185 32.73 -39.85 -33.31
CA ARG A 185 32.27 -38.87 -34.29
C ARG A 185 31.50 -39.59 -35.42
N ALA A 186 30.32 -39.07 -35.80
CA ALA A 186 29.64 -39.33 -37.09
C ALA A 186 28.70 -38.13 -37.35
N THR A 187 28.85 -37.25 -38.35
CA THR A 187 28.77 -37.31 -39.83
C THR A 187 27.40 -37.65 -40.44
N GLY A 188 26.85 -36.67 -41.19
CA GLY A 188 25.78 -36.78 -42.19
C GLY A 188 24.88 -35.53 -42.19
N ARG A 189 25.10 -34.46 -43.00
CA ARG A 189 24.70 -34.26 -44.43
C ARG A 189 23.26 -34.72 -44.69
N LYS A 190 22.34 -34.01 -45.37
CA LYS A 190 22.35 -32.89 -46.33
C LYS A 190 20.86 -32.58 -46.63
N ALA A 191 20.46 -31.32 -46.83
CA ALA A 191 19.40 -30.97 -47.81
C ALA A 191 19.40 -29.45 -48.09
N ARG A 192 19.61 -29.11 -49.36
CA ARG A 192 19.40 -27.80 -49.97
C ARG A 192 18.13 -27.89 -50.83
N ALA A 193 17.29 -26.87 -50.75
CA ALA A 193 16.48 -26.24 -51.81
C ALA A 193 15.73 -25.11 -51.10
N GLY A 194 15.57 -23.88 -51.57
CA GLY A 194 15.48 -23.34 -52.92
C GLY A 194 14.44 -22.24 -52.78
N GLY A 195 14.82 -20.99 -53.03
CA GLY A 195 13.96 -19.82 -52.78
C GLY A 195 12.93 -19.58 -53.89
N ALA A 196 11.84 -18.90 -53.53
CA ALA A 196 11.20 -17.88 -54.35
C ALA A 196 10.18 -17.08 -53.51
N SER A 197 10.39 -15.76 -53.49
CA SER A 197 9.44 -14.65 -53.52
C SER A 197 8.18 -14.63 -52.62
N ALA A 198 8.15 -13.65 -51.73
CA ALA A 198 6.94 -12.89 -51.41
C ALA A 198 7.31 -11.44 -51.11
N ASP A 199 6.66 -10.52 -51.83
CA ASP A 199 6.72 -9.07 -51.67
C ASP A 199 5.96 -8.63 -50.41
N ASP A 200 6.60 -7.68 -49.73
CA ASP A 200 6.12 -6.47 -49.06
C ASP A 200 5.03 -6.48 -47.96
N GLY A 201 5.33 -5.75 -46.88
CA GLY A 201 4.42 -5.48 -45.76
C GLY A 201 5.10 -5.42 -44.39
N GLY A 202 6.00 -4.46 -44.19
CA GLY A 202 6.94 -4.37 -43.07
C GLY A 202 6.37 -4.36 -41.63
N SER A 203 7.05 -5.10 -40.75
CA SER A 203 7.09 -4.86 -39.30
C SER A 203 7.94 -3.63 -38.96
N PRO A 204 7.66 -2.98 -37.82
CA PRO A 204 8.76 -2.61 -36.94
C PRO A 204 8.44 -2.93 -35.47
N GLY A 205 9.13 -3.94 -34.93
CA GLY A 205 9.53 -3.94 -33.53
C GLY A 205 11.02 -3.63 -33.49
N GLN A 206 11.42 -2.55 -32.80
CA GLN A 206 12.64 -2.42 -31.98
C GLN A 206 13.05 -0.95 -31.73
N HIS A 207 13.16 -0.62 -30.43
CA HIS A 207 14.01 0.41 -29.80
C HIS A 207 13.82 1.91 -30.15
N PHE A 208 13.01 2.65 -29.37
CA PHE A 208 12.92 4.11 -29.45
C PHE A 208 12.97 4.89 -28.11
N TRP A 209 13.42 4.28 -27.01
CA TRP A 209 13.41 4.95 -25.68
C TRP A 209 14.78 5.42 -25.16
N LEU A 210 15.78 5.52 -26.03
CA LEU A 210 17.02 6.22 -25.69
C LEU A 210 16.99 7.65 -26.26
N ARG A 211 16.96 8.61 -25.33
CA ARG A 211 17.08 10.08 -25.44
C ARG A 211 15.78 10.89 -25.46
N ALA A 212 15.48 11.50 -24.31
CA ALA A 212 15.58 12.96 -24.13
C ALA A 212 15.28 13.31 -22.67
N TRP A 213 16.31 13.31 -21.83
CA TRP A 213 16.31 14.03 -20.55
C TRP A 213 16.78 15.46 -20.81
N PRO A 214 16.08 16.51 -20.36
CA PRO A 214 16.71 17.79 -20.11
C PRO A 214 17.25 17.84 -18.68
N GLN A 215 18.57 18.00 -18.61
CA GLN A 215 19.30 18.46 -17.45
C GLN A 215 18.85 19.89 -17.10
N SER A 216 18.74 20.22 -15.82
CA SER A 216 18.82 21.61 -15.36
C SER A 216 19.82 21.66 -14.22
N LEU A 217 21.07 21.91 -14.62
CA LEU A 217 22.18 22.27 -13.74
C LEU A 217 22.01 23.71 -13.25
N ALA A 218 22.50 23.91 -12.03
CA ALA A 218 22.55 25.14 -11.27
C ALA A 218 23.15 26.34 -12.03
N ARG A 219 22.66 27.55 -11.70
CA ARG A 219 23.46 28.77 -11.79
C ARG A 219 23.70 29.35 -10.40
N THR A 220 24.95 29.21 -9.98
CA THR A 220 25.58 29.84 -8.84
C THR A 220 25.76 31.35 -9.10
N LEU A 221 25.26 32.21 -8.21
CA LEU A 221 25.77 33.57 -8.07
C LEU A 221 26.54 33.63 -6.75
N SER A 222 27.85 33.77 -6.86
CA SER A 222 28.78 33.96 -5.75
C SER A 222 29.05 35.45 -5.61
N THR A 223 28.54 36.06 -4.54
CA THR A 223 28.93 37.40 -4.12
C THR A 223 29.62 37.30 -2.77
N ARG A 224 30.91 37.68 -2.75
CA ARG A 224 31.80 37.77 -1.58
C ARG A 224 31.16 38.57 -0.43
N PRO A 225 31.39 38.22 0.85
CA PRO A 225 31.24 39.16 1.94
C PRO A 225 32.60 39.67 2.42
N ALA A 226 32.71 40.99 2.55
CA ALA A 226 33.74 41.67 3.32
C ALA A 226 33.28 41.77 4.80
N ARG A 227 34.23 41.57 5.72
CA ARG A 227 34.07 41.74 7.17
C ARG A 227 34.12 43.23 7.52
N PRO A 228 33.33 43.72 8.49
CA PRO A 228 33.99 44.19 9.71
C PRO A 228 33.24 44.03 11.05
N ALA A 229 34.06 43.95 12.09
CA ALA A 229 34.02 44.42 13.49
C ALA A 229 32.75 44.53 14.37
N ARG A 230 32.96 43.99 15.58
CA ARG A 230 32.55 44.41 16.94
C ARG A 230 31.11 44.22 17.44
N MET A 231 31.05 43.33 18.45
CA MET A 231 30.36 43.44 19.74
C MET A 231 28.96 44.07 19.76
N SER A 232 27.96 43.21 19.92
CA SER A 232 26.82 43.47 20.79
C SER A 232 26.25 42.15 21.32
N ARG A 233 26.03 42.13 22.63
CA ARG A 233 25.61 41.00 23.47
C ARG A 233 24.23 40.47 23.02
N PRO A 234 24.03 39.17 22.73
CA PRO A 234 22.70 38.69 22.41
C PRO A 234 21.85 38.65 23.68
N LEU A 235 20.79 39.45 23.70
CA LEU A 235 19.62 39.22 24.54
C LEU A 235 19.07 37.83 24.19
N ARG A 236 18.79 37.03 25.23
CA ARG A 236 18.23 35.69 25.11
C ARG A 236 17.01 35.74 24.17
N PRO A 237 16.97 34.96 23.08
CA PRO A 237 15.74 34.86 22.32
C PRO A 237 14.70 34.20 23.23
N SER A 238 13.60 34.90 23.45
CA SER A 238 12.36 34.34 23.96
C SER A 238 12.10 33.08 23.15
N ARG A 239 12.20 31.91 23.79
CA ARG A 239 11.74 30.65 23.20
C ARG A 239 10.26 30.85 22.92
N ILE A 240 9.91 31.23 21.69
CA ILE A 240 8.62 30.89 21.13
C ILE A 240 8.60 29.37 21.21
N ARG A 241 7.91 28.83 22.22
CA ARG A 241 7.43 27.47 22.15
C ARG A 241 6.48 27.48 20.97
N VAL A 242 6.97 27.07 19.80
CA VAL A 242 6.10 26.36 18.88
C VAL A 242 5.61 25.19 19.71
N ALA A 243 4.35 25.23 20.12
CA ALA A 243 3.74 24.09 20.76
C ALA A 243 3.90 22.93 19.77
N ALA A 244 4.80 22.00 20.08
CA ALA A 244 4.68 20.62 19.66
C ALA A 244 3.43 20.06 20.36
N GLY A 245 2.27 20.63 20.06
CA GLY A 245 0.97 20.32 20.63
C GLY A 245 0.25 19.32 19.74
N GLY A 246 0.92 18.21 19.46
CA GLY A 246 0.31 17.01 18.87
C GLY A 246 0.61 15.84 19.78
N GLY A 247 0.56 16.05 21.09
CA GLY A 247 0.92 15.04 22.06
C GLY A 247 -0.03 13.87 21.95
N ALA A 248 0.54 12.68 21.77
CA ALA A 248 -0.08 11.38 22.03
C ALA A 248 -0.41 11.23 23.53
N GLY A 249 -1.08 12.24 24.08
CA GLY A 249 -1.59 12.27 25.43
C GLY A 249 -3.10 12.08 25.41
N PRO A 250 -3.69 11.83 26.59
CA PRO A 250 -5.12 11.60 26.70
C PRO A 250 -5.94 12.74 26.10
N SER A 251 -6.93 12.37 25.29
CA SER A 251 -7.86 13.33 24.70
C SER A 251 -9.16 13.33 25.48
N ARG A 252 -9.69 14.51 25.82
CA ARG A 252 -11.05 14.62 26.37
C ARG A 252 -12.02 14.64 25.20
N LEU A 253 -12.61 13.49 24.91
CA LEU A 253 -13.51 13.28 23.78
C LEU A 253 -14.84 12.75 24.30
N ARG A 254 -15.93 13.30 23.76
CA ARG A 254 -17.25 12.67 23.82
C ARG A 254 -17.40 11.77 22.62
N VAL A 255 -17.78 10.52 22.86
CA VAL A 255 -18.02 9.51 21.83
C VAL A 255 -19.47 9.04 21.91
N GLU A 256 -20.19 9.22 20.81
CA GLU A 256 -21.59 8.82 20.67
C GLU A 256 -21.72 7.79 19.54
N VAL A 257 -22.44 6.70 19.79
CA VAL A 257 -22.75 5.66 18.80
C VAL A 257 -24.26 5.53 18.68
N ASP A 258 -24.80 5.76 17.48
CA ASP A 258 -26.25 5.78 17.19
C ASP A 258 -27.05 6.67 18.16
N GLY A 259 -26.44 7.77 18.61
CA GLY A 259 -27.03 8.73 19.56
C GLY A 259 -26.88 8.34 21.04
N VAL A 260 -26.30 7.17 21.34
CA VAL A 260 -25.97 6.75 22.70
C VAL A 260 -24.57 7.23 23.07
N MET A 261 -24.45 7.98 24.15
CA MET A 261 -23.16 8.45 24.68
C MET A 261 -22.44 7.32 25.42
N LEU A 262 -21.25 6.96 24.95
CA LEU A 262 -20.41 5.92 25.56
C LEU A 262 -19.36 6.50 26.51
N VAL A 263 -18.80 7.65 26.14
CA VAL A 263 -17.82 8.41 26.95
C VAL A 263 -18.14 9.89 26.80
N ASP A 264 -18.02 10.66 27.88
CA ASP A 264 -18.15 12.12 27.88
C ASP A 264 -16.80 12.82 28.15
N LEU A 265 -16.74 14.15 27.98
CA LEU A 265 -15.54 15.00 28.07
C LEU A 265 -14.87 15.01 29.45
N ASP A 266 -15.57 14.53 30.48
CA ASP A 266 -15.06 14.41 31.85
C ASP A 266 -14.08 13.22 32.00
N GLN A 267 -14.22 12.19 31.17
CA GLN A 267 -13.34 11.03 31.13
C GLN A 267 -12.34 11.13 29.96
N PRO A 268 -11.03 11.22 30.24
CA PRO A 268 -10.04 11.21 29.17
C PRO A 268 -9.94 9.84 28.51
N VAL A 269 -9.80 9.81 27.19
CA VAL A 269 -9.58 8.60 26.38
C VAL A 269 -8.13 8.52 25.88
N GLU A 270 -7.57 7.33 25.97
CA GLU A 270 -6.24 7.02 25.44
C GLU A 270 -6.32 6.67 23.95
N THR A 271 -7.31 5.88 23.55
CA THR A 271 -7.52 5.52 22.14
C THR A 271 -9.01 5.31 21.82
N VAL A 272 -9.42 5.72 20.63
CA VAL A 272 -10.68 5.32 19.98
C VAL A 272 -10.33 4.65 18.66
N SER A 273 -10.86 3.45 18.42
CA SER A 273 -10.77 2.74 17.14
C SER A 273 -12.17 2.52 16.58
N ILE A 274 -12.34 2.74 15.28
CA ILE A 274 -13.60 2.47 14.57
C ILE A 274 -13.26 1.69 13.31
N THR A 275 -13.85 0.50 13.15
CA THR A 275 -13.62 -0.42 12.04
C THR A 275 -14.97 -0.70 11.36
N PRO A 276 -15.10 -0.61 10.03
CA PRO A 276 -16.30 -1.12 9.35
C PRO A 276 -16.42 -2.62 9.62
N GLY A 277 -17.56 -3.06 10.14
CA GLY A 277 -17.89 -4.46 10.36
C GLY A 277 -18.31 -5.16 9.06
N LEU A 278 -18.65 -6.44 9.17
CA LEU A 278 -19.16 -7.25 8.05
C LEU A 278 -20.69 -7.29 7.99
N ASP A 279 -21.36 -6.85 9.06
CA ASP A 279 -22.81 -6.99 9.26
C ASP A 279 -23.57 -5.66 9.10
N GLY A 280 -22.98 -4.67 8.42
CA GLY A 280 -23.62 -3.35 8.20
C GLY A 280 -23.42 -2.34 9.34
N GLY A 281 -22.67 -2.70 10.38
CA GLY A 281 -22.30 -1.84 11.51
C GLY A 281 -20.81 -1.47 11.52
N ALA A 282 -20.41 -0.64 12.49
CA ALA A 282 -19.02 -0.34 12.80
C ALA A 282 -18.70 -0.85 14.20
N ASP A 283 -17.60 -1.59 14.32
CA ASP A 283 -17.03 -1.95 15.61
C ASP A 283 -16.29 -0.73 16.19
N VAL A 284 -16.70 -0.31 17.38
CA VAL A 284 -16.13 0.82 18.10
C VAL A 284 -15.45 0.30 19.35
N GLU A 285 -14.14 0.51 19.45
CA GLU A 285 -13.34 0.20 20.63
C GLU A 285 -12.85 1.51 21.25
N ILE A 286 -13.14 1.72 22.54
CA ILE A 286 -12.69 2.90 23.28
C ILE A 286 -11.86 2.41 24.46
N ARG A 287 -10.66 2.95 24.59
CA ARG A 287 -9.78 2.75 25.73
C ARG A 287 -9.73 4.04 26.55
N PRO A 288 -10.49 4.13 27.65
CA PRO A 288 -10.35 5.22 28.60
C PRO A 288 -8.97 5.20 29.25
N VAL A 289 -8.49 6.34 29.74
CA VAL A 289 -7.28 6.35 30.57
C VAL A 289 -7.59 5.70 31.92
N CYS A 290 -6.77 4.73 32.31
CA CYS A 290 -6.82 4.15 33.65
C CYS A 290 -6.49 5.21 34.71
N VAL A 291 -7.43 5.50 35.62
CA VAL A 291 -7.18 6.20 36.87
C VAL A 291 -7.41 5.21 38.01
N GLY A 292 -6.38 4.43 38.36
CA GLY A 292 -6.51 3.30 39.32
C GLY A 292 -6.82 1.96 38.64
N ALA A 293 -7.34 0.99 39.40
CA ALA A 293 -7.50 -0.40 38.96
C ALA A 293 -8.26 -0.52 37.63
N GLU A 294 -7.54 -1.02 36.61
CA GLU A 294 -7.96 -1.49 35.28
C GLU A 294 -9.22 -0.81 34.67
N ALA A 295 -9.03 0.27 33.90
CA ALA A 295 -10.11 0.77 33.05
C ALA A 295 -10.36 -0.23 31.92
N ALA A 296 -11.49 -0.93 31.98
CA ALA A 296 -11.90 -1.86 30.95
C ALA A 296 -12.14 -1.14 29.61
N THR A 297 -11.67 -1.76 28.53
CA THR A 297 -11.99 -1.32 27.17
C THR A 297 -13.49 -1.39 26.93
N LEU A 298 -14.07 -0.31 26.40
CA LEU A 298 -15.47 -0.26 26.03
C LEU A 298 -15.61 -0.68 24.57
N HIS A 299 -16.59 -1.55 24.31
CA HIS A 299 -16.93 -2.01 22.97
C HIS A 299 -18.38 -1.67 22.65
N ALA A 300 -18.63 -1.20 21.43
CA ALA A 300 -19.97 -0.97 20.90
C ALA A 300 -20.02 -1.28 19.40
N VAL A 301 -21.21 -1.57 18.89
CA VAL A 301 -21.48 -1.69 17.47
C VAL A 301 -22.59 -0.71 17.11
N GLY A 302 -22.41 0.04 16.02
CA GLY A 302 -23.45 0.95 15.53
C GLY A 302 -23.18 1.49 14.14
N HIS A 303 -24.10 2.30 13.61
CA HIS A 303 -24.10 2.73 12.22
C HIS A 303 -23.58 4.16 12.06
N ARG A 304 -23.68 4.98 13.10
CA ARG A 304 -23.26 6.37 13.13
C ARG A 304 -22.44 6.63 14.38
N VAL A 305 -21.18 7.02 14.21
CA VAL A 305 -20.28 7.35 15.31
C VAL A 305 -19.91 8.82 15.24
N THR A 306 -20.20 9.57 16.31
CA THR A 306 -19.84 10.98 16.43
C THR A 306 -18.79 11.13 17.51
N VAL A 307 -17.66 11.73 17.16
CA VAL A 307 -16.62 12.09 18.13
C VAL A 307 -16.51 13.60 18.18
N SER A 308 -16.60 14.17 19.38
CA SER A 308 -16.47 15.60 19.62
C SER A 308 -15.56 15.89 20.81
N GLY A 309 -14.95 17.07 20.85
CA GLY A 309 -14.10 17.49 21.96
C GLY A 309 -13.24 18.70 21.60
N ALA A 310 -12.07 18.80 22.24
CA ALA A 310 -11.03 19.72 21.80
C ALA A 310 -10.53 19.37 20.38
N ASP A 311 -9.71 20.22 19.78
CA ASP A 311 -9.11 19.96 18.47
C ASP A 311 -8.32 18.64 18.47
N PHE A 312 -8.79 17.62 17.73
CA PHE A 312 -8.17 16.30 17.63
C PHE A 312 -7.79 15.95 16.18
N ARG A 313 -6.78 15.08 16.03
CA ARG A 313 -6.41 14.46 14.75
C ARG A 313 -6.74 12.98 14.78
N TYR A 314 -7.14 12.45 13.63
CA TYR A 314 -7.44 11.03 13.46
C TYR A 314 -6.68 10.48 12.26
N ARG A 315 -6.36 9.19 12.32
CA ARG A 315 -5.84 8.43 11.19
C ARG A 315 -6.96 7.57 10.65
N ALA A 316 -7.36 7.78 9.40
CA ALA A 316 -8.24 6.90 8.64
C ALA A 316 -7.38 6.08 7.68
N ASP A 317 -7.27 4.78 7.93
CA ASP A 317 -6.38 3.89 7.19
C ASP A 317 -4.92 4.42 7.18
N SER A 318 -4.44 4.88 6.02
CA SER A 318 -3.10 5.47 5.87
C SER A 318 -3.08 7.01 5.91
N LEU A 319 -4.24 7.67 5.96
CA LEU A 319 -4.40 9.12 5.86
C LEU A 319 -4.62 9.74 7.24
N VAL A 320 -3.88 10.82 7.55
CA VAL A 320 -4.09 11.60 8.78
C VAL A 320 -4.90 12.85 8.45
N SER A 321 -5.93 13.10 9.24
CA SER A 321 -6.88 14.20 9.07
C SER A 321 -7.00 15.05 10.34
N GLY A 322 -7.43 16.29 10.17
CA GLY A 322 -7.60 17.28 11.23
C GLY A 322 -6.43 18.27 11.38
N PRO A 323 -6.46 19.15 12.39
CA PRO A 323 -7.34 19.10 13.57
C PRO A 323 -8.82 19.39 13.28
N VAL A 324 -9.72 18.73 14.00
CA VAL A 324 -11.17 18.97 13.98
C VAL A 324 -11.72 18.95 15.41
N ARG A 325 -12.86 19.60 15.65
CA ARG A 325 -13.57 19.56 16.95
C ARG A 325 -14.66 18.51 17.02
N THR A 326 -15.21 18.18 15.86
CA THR A 326 -16.30 17.22 15.73
C THR A 326 -16.15 16.55 14.38
N ARG A 327 -16.35 15.23 14.36
CA ARG A 327 -16.44 14.47 13.14
C ARG A 327 -17.42 13.33 13.33
N THR A 328 -18.28 13.13 12.33
CA THR A 328 -19.21 12.00 12.32
C THR A 328 -18.87 11.04 11.19
N TRP A 329 -18.82 9.74 11.49
CA TRP A 329 -18.71 8.66 10.52
C TRP A 329 -20.01 7.88 10.46
N THR A 330 -20.43 7.51 9.25
CA THR A 330 -21.61 6.68 9.02
C THR A 330 -21.25 5.47 8.18
N VAL A 331 -21.72 4.30 8.57
CA VAL A 331 -21.53 3.05 7.84
C VAL A 331 -22.34 3.08 6.54
N ARG A 332 -21.74 2.54 5.48
CA ARG A 332 -22.40 2.21 4.23
C ARG A 332 -22.23 0.71 4.00
N ALA A 333 -23.26 -0.04 4.37
CA ALA A 333 -23.30 -1.48 4.21
C ALA A 333 -23.24 -1.88 2.73
N GLY A 334 -22.39 -2.85 2.40
CA GLY A 334 -22.18 -3.38 1.06
C GLY A 334 -21.97 -2.29 0.01
N ALA A 335 -21.29 -1.19 0.34
CA ALA A 335 -21.21 0.01 -0.49
C ALA A 335 -20.39 -0.19 -1.78
N TRP A 336 -19.45 -1.12 -1.77
CA TRP A 336 -18.52 -1.33 -2.86
C TRP A 336 -18.16 -2.79 -3.06
N GLY A 337 -17.75 -3.13 -4.27
CA GLY A 337 -17.31 -4.47 -4.62
C GLY A 337 -15.79 -4.53 -4.78
N LEU A 338 -15.16 -5.53 -4.18
CA LEU A 338 -13.76 -5.88 -4.43
C LEU A 338 -13.69 -7.30 -4.99
N THR A 339 -12.98 -7.48 -6.11
CA THR A 339 -12.77 -8.81 -6.70
C THR A 339 -11.67 -9.52 -5.93
N LEU A 340 -11.99 -10.65 -5.32
CA LEU A 340 -11.12 -11.43 -4.45
C LEU A 340 -11.08 -12.90 -4.89
N PRO A 341 -10.08 -13.70 -4.46
CA PRO A 341 -10.09 -15.14 -4.69
C PRO A 341 -11.41 -15.80 -4.25
N ARG A 342 -11.78 -16.86 -4.97
CA ARG A 342 -12.90 -17.74 -4.61
C ARG A 342 -12.68 -18.37 -3.25
#